data_AF-A0A1I2XGX8-F1
#
_entry.id   AF-A0A1I2XGX8-F1
#
_cell.length_a   1.000
_cell.length_b   1.000
_cell.length_c   1.000
_cell.angle_alpha   90.00
_cell.angle_beta   90.00
_cell.angle_gamma   90.00
#
_symmetry.space_group_name_H-M   'P 1'
#
loop_
_entity.id
_entity.type
_entity.pdbx_description
1 polymer ?
#
loop_
_entity_poly.entity_id
_entity_poly.type
_entity_poly.pdbx_seq_one_letter_code
_entity_poly.pdbx_strand_id
1 'polypeptide(L)'
;MSVAHLVVTLFAAVWVGFSAFSIFIRAKWVVEPLSEYGVPRSWWPWLGTAKAAGAVGLVVGLFVPLLGVAAGVGLILYFTGAVITVLRARSYAHVPFPLLYLAPVAAALALGPGI
;
A
#
# COMPACT_ATOMS: atom_id res chain seq x y z
N MET A 1 16.34 -12.86 10.63
CA MET A 1 15.45 -11.69 10.62
C MET A 1 15.80 -10.79 11.79
N SER A 2 15.96 -9.49 11.57
CA SER A 2 16.15 -8.53 12.66
C SER A 2 14.81 -8.13 13.28
N VAL A 3 14.80 -7.72 14.55
CA VAL A 3 13.59 -7.19 15.22
C VAL A 3 13.05 -5.98 14.47
N ALA A 4 13.93 -5.12 13.95
CA ALA A 4 13.54 -3.97 13.14
C ALA A 4 12.78 -4.38 11.87
N HIS A 5 13.28 -5.35 11.11
CA HIS A 5 12.61 -5.83 9.91
C HIS A 5 11.22 -6.41 10.22
N LEU A 6 11.12 -7.21 11.29
CA LEU A 6 9.84 -7.80 11.70
C LEU A 6 8.83 -6.71 12.09
N VAL A 7 9.22 -5.77 12.95
CA VAL A 7 8.34 -4.70 13.43
C VAL A 7 7.88 -3.81 12.28
N VAL A 8 8.80 -3.37 11.42
CA VAL A 8 8.49 -2.50 10.28
C VAL A 8 7.60 -3.21 9.26
N THR A 9 7.83 -4.49 8.99
CA THR A 9 7.00 -5.26 8.05
C THR A 9 5.59 -5.47 8.58
N LEU A 10 5.43 -5.82 9.85
CA LEU A 10 4.11 -5.96 10.47
C LEU A 10 3.37 -4.62 10.51
N PHE A 11 4.07 -3.54 10.87
CA PHE A 11 3.50 -2.18 10.83
C PHE A 11 3.03 -1.83 9.41
N ALA A 12 3.87 -2.03 8.39
CA ALA A 12 3.53 -1.79 7.00
C ALA A 12 2.31 -2.61 6.55
N ALA A 13 2.29 -3.91 6.89
CA ALA A 13 1.19 -4.80 6.55
C ALA A 13 -0.14 -4.37 7.18
N VAL A 14 -0.14 -4.03 8.47
CA VAL A 14 -1.34 -3.53 9.16
C VAL A 14 -1.79 -2.19 8.58
N TRP A 15 -0.85 -1.28 8.33
CA TRP A 15 -1.15 0.04 7.79
C TRP A 15 -1.76 -0.02 6.38
N VAL A 16 -1.18 -0.83 5.49
CA VAL A 16 -1.70 -1.07 4.15
C VAL A 16 -3.01 -1.85 4.20
N GLY A 17 -3.14 -2.83 5.09
CA GLY A 17 -4.36 -3.60 5.33
C GLY A 17 -5.52 -2.72 5.79
N PHE A 18 -5.28 -1.79 6.70
CA PHE A 18 -6.26 -0.78 7.11
C PHE A 18 -6.70 0.10 5.92
N SER A 19 -5.75 0.49 5.07
CA SER A 19 -6.04 1.22 3.83
C SER A 19 -6.94 0.43 2.87
N ALA A 20 -6.67 -0.88 2.72
CA ALA A 20 -7.47 -1.78 1.90
C ALA A 20 -8.89 -1.91 2.46
N PHE A 21 -8.99 -2.19 3.76
CA PHE A 21 -10.26 -2.32 4.47
C PHE A 21 -11.12 -1.06 4.34
N SER A 22 -10.51 0.12 4.48
CA SER A 22 -11.18 1.42 4.33
C SER A 22 -11.82 1.60 2.94
N ILE A 23 -11.20 1.08 1.87
CA ILE A 23 -11.79 1.07 0.52
C ILE A 23 -13.01 0.14 0.49
N PHE A 24 -12.92 -1.06 1.06
CA PHE A 24 -14.01 -2.04 1.03
C PHE A 24 -15.26 -1.58 1.78
N ILE A 25 -15.09 -0.94 2.94
CA ILE A 25 -16.22 -0.34 3.69
C ILE A 25 -16.67 1.00 3.11
N ARG A 26 -16.03 1.47 2.02
CA ARG A 26 -16.31 2.76 1.37
C ARG A 26 -16.24 3.95 2.33
N ALA A 27 -15.22 3.95 3.18
CA ALA A 27 -15.00 5.04 4.12
C ALA A 27 -14.87 6.37 3.38
N LYS A 28 -15.66 7.38 3.79
CA LYS A 28 -15.78 8.67 3.08
C LYS A 28 -14.42 9.32 2.81
N TRP A 29 -13.55 9.35 3.80
CA TRP A 29 -12.18 9.91 3.70
C TRP A 29 -11.26 9.18 2.70
N VAL A 30 -11.66 8.02 2.18
CA VAL A 30 -10.96 7.31 1.11
C VAL A 30 -11.69 7.45 -0.22
N VAL A 31 -13.01 7.26 -0.23
CA VAL A 31 -13.77 7.21 -1.49
C VAL A 31 -14.10 8.57 -2.08
N GLU A 32 -14.22 9.62 -1.25
CA GLU A 32 -14.39 10.99 -1.73
C GLU A 32 -13.13 11.44 -2.51
N PRO A 33 -11.90 11.35 -1.96
CA PRO A 33 -10.70 11.66 -2.73
C PRO A 33 -10.54 10.80 -3.99
N LEU A 34 -10.84 9.50 -3.93
CA LEU A 34 -10.80 8.64 -5.14
C LEU A 34 -11.76 9.13 -6.23
N SER A 35 -12.94 9.62 -5.83
CA SER A 35 -13.91 10.20 -6.77
C SER A 35 -13.41 11.53 -7.34
N GLU A 36 -12.81 12.38 -6.52
CA GLU A 36 -12.20 13.65 -6.94
C GLU A 36 -11.07 13.43 -7.95
N TYR A 37 -10.28 12.36 -7.79
CA TYR A 37 -9.23 12.01 -8.74
C TYR A 37 -9.74 11.41 -10.05
N GLY A 38 -11.06 11.21 -10.18
CA GLY A 38 -11.68 10.58 -11.34
C GLY A 38 -11.51 9.07 -11.43
N VAL A 39 -11.21 8.38 -10.31
CA VAL A 39 -11.08 6.91 -10.29
C VAL A 39 -12.48 6.28 -10.31
N PRO A 40 -12.85 5.51 -11.36
CA PRO A 40 -14.19 4.94 -11.46
C PRO A 40 -14.49 3.98 -10.30
N ARG A 41 -15.74 3.97 -9.83
CA ARG A 41 -16.18 3.10 -8.72
C ARG A 41 -15.94 1.61 -8.97
N SER A 42 -15.98 1.18 -10.24
CA SER A 42 -15.69 -0.20 -10.65
C SER A 42 -14.25 -0.63 -10.32
N TRP A 43 -13.32 0.31 -10.18
CA TRP A 43 -11.93 0.03 -9.81
C TRP A 43 -11.71 -0.13 -8.31
N TRP A 44 -12.62 0.38 -7.47
CA TRP A 44 -12.39 0.39 -6.01
C TRP A 44 -12.20 -1.02 -5.42
N PRO A 45 -13.00 -2.05 -5.79
CA PRO A 45 -12.77 -3.41 -5.29
C PRO A 45 -11.39 -3.97 -5.69
N TRP A 46 -10.95 -3.71 -6.93
CA TRP A 46 -9.65 -4.13 -7.43
C TRP A 46 -8.51 -3.44 -6.69
N LEU A 47 -8.63 -2.13 -6.46
CA LEU A 47 -7.66 -1.35 -5.71
C LEU A 47 -7.55 -1.79 -4.25
N GLY A 48 -8.67 -2.08 -3.61
CA GLY A 48 -8.70 -2.66 -2.26
C GLY A 48 -8.07 -4.04 -2.23
N THR A 49 -8.39 -4.90 -3.20
CA THR A 49 -7.87 -6.27 -3.30
C THR A 49 -6.36 -6.28 -3.51
N ALA A 50 -5.83 -5.40 -4.37
CA ALA A 50 -4.39 -5.28 -4.59
C ALA A 50 -3.64 -4.88 -3.31
N LYS A 51 -4.17 -3.91 -2.54
CA LYS A 51 -3.60 -3.54 -1.23
C LYS A 51 -3.68 -4.69 -0.23
N ALA A 52 -4.83 -5.37 -0.15
CA ALA A 52 -5.04 -6.49 0.75
C ALA A 52 -4.08 -7.65 0.43
N ALA A 53 -3.94 -8.00 -0.86
CA ALA A 53 -3.01 -9.01 -1.32
C ALA A 53 -1.56 -8.64 -0.99
N GLY A 54 -1.17 -7.38 -1.18
CA GLY A 54 0.14 -6.88 -0.78
C GLY A 54 0.37 -6.96 0.73
N ALA A 55 -0.60 -6.55 1.55
CA ALA A 55 -0.52 -6.65 3.01
C ALA A 55 -0.37 -8.09 3.49
N VAL A 56 -1.18 -9.02 2.96
CA VAL A 56 -1.06 -10.45 3.23
C VAL A 56 0.29 -10.98 2.76
N GLY A 57 0.72 -10.60 1.56
CA GLY A 57 2.01 -11.00 1.00
C GLY A 57 3.21 -10.52 1.82
N LEU A 58 3.15 -9.35 2.44
CA LEU A 58 4.18 -8.88 3.39
C LEU A 58 4.27 -9.78 4.63
N VAL A 59 3.13 -10.19 5.20
CA VAL A 59 3.11 -11.08 6.37
C VAL A 59 3.59 -12.48 6.00
N VAL A 60 3.10 -13.05 4.89
CA VAL A 60 3.57 -14.33 4.37
C VAL A 60 5.06 -14.27 4.02
N GLY A 61 5.52 -13.11 3.55
CA GLY A 61 6.90 -12.79 3.22
C GLY A 61 7.89 -12.96 4.37
N LEU A 62 7.42 -12.85 5.62
CA LEU A 62 8.23 -13.13 6.80
C LEU A 62 8.69 -14.59 6.88
N PHE A 63 7.93 -15.50 6.27
CA PHE A 63 8.22 -16.93 6.21
C PHE A 63 8.73 -17.37 4.83
N VAL A 64 8.28 -16.70 3.78
CA VAL A 64 8.64 -16.98 2.38
C VAL A 64 9.21 -15.70 1.73
N PRO A 65 10.54 -15.45 1.82
CA PRO A 65 11.14 -14.17 1.45
C PRO A 65 10.78 -13.67 0.04
N LEU A 66 10.69 -14.59 -0.93
CA LEU A 66 10.34 -14.26 -2.32
C LEU A 66 8.94 -13.62 -2.44
N LEU A 67 7.97 -14.10 -1.65
CA LEU A 67 6.63 -13.50 -1.60
C LEU A 67 6.64 -12.13 -0.93
N GLY A 68 7.49 -11.92 0.08
CA GLY A 68 7.68 -10.62 0.72
C GLY A 68 8.23 -9.58 -0.24
N VAL A 69 9.26 -9.96 -1.02
CA VAL A 69 9.83 -9.09 -2.05
C VAL A 69 8.80 -8.75 -3.12
N ALA A 70 8.09 -9.76 -3.66
CA ALA A 70 7.06 -9.55 -4.67
C ALA A 70 5.92 -8.64 -4.16
N ALA A 71 5.46 -8.85 -2.92
CA ALA A 71 4.42 -8.04 -2.29
C ALA A 71 4.89 -6.59 -2.07
N GLY A 72 6.10 -6.40 -1.57
CA GLY A 72 6.67 -5.07 -1.37
C GLY A 72 6.82 -4.30 -2.68
N VAL A 73 7.37 -4.93 -3.72
CA VAL A 73 7.51 -4.32 -5.05
C VAL A 73 6.14 -3.97 -5.63
N GLY A 74 5.17 -4.89 -5.55
CA GLY A 74 3.80 -4.65 -6.00
C GLY A 74 3.14 -3.48 -5.29
N LEU A 75 3.32 -3.37 -3.97
CA LEU A 75 2.81 -2.24 -3.18
C LEU A 75 3.51 -0.92 -3.50
N ILE A 76 4.82 -0.92 -3.74
CA ILE A 76 5.55 0.26 -4.20
C ILE A 76 4.95 0.73 -5.53
N LEU A 77 4.84 -0.15 -6.52
CA LEU A 77 4.25 0.17 -7.82
C LEU A 77 2.82 0.70 -7.69
N TYR A 78 2.02 0.06 -6.83
CA TYR A 78 0.66 0.49 -6.52
C TYR A 78 0.62 1.92 -5.98
N PHE A 79 1.41 2.23 -4.95
CA PHE A 79 1.39 3.55 -4.32
C PHE A 79 2.05 4.62 -5.19
N THR A 80 3.05 4.27 -6.00
CA THR A 80 3.56 5.16 -7.05
C THR A 80 2.47 5.49 -8.07
N GLY A 81 1.69 4.50 -8.51
CA GLY A 81 0.51 4.72 -9.36
C GLY A 81 -0.54 5.63 -8.71
N ALA A 82 -0.74 5.50 -7.40
CA ALA A 82 -1.61 6.38 -6.63
C ALA A 82 -1.07 7.83 -6.57
N VAL A 83 0.23 8.03 -6.35
CA VAL A 83 0.88 9.36 -6.43
C VAL A 83 0.66 9.97 -7.82
N ILE A 84 0.91 9.21 -8.89
CA ILE A 84 0.71 9.68 -10.27
C ILE A 84 -0.75 10.07 -10.49
N THR A 85 -1.71 9.29 -9.99
CA THR A 85 -3.15 9.59 -10.07
C THR A 85 -3.48 10.92 -9.38
N VAL A 86 -2.96 11.13 -8.17
CA VAL A 86 -3.15 12.38 -7.41
C VAL A 86 -2.54 13.58 -8.14
N LEU A 87 -1.33 13.43 -8.69
CA LEU A 87 -0.65 14.48 -9.45
C LEU A 87 -1.41 14.82 -10.74
N ARG A 88 -1.92 13.81 -11.46
CA ARG A 88 -2.76 14.01 -12.66
C ARG A 88 -4.06 14.73 -12.35
N ALA A 89 -4.65 14.48 -11.19
CA ALA A 89 -5.82 15.19 -10.69
C ALA A 89 -5.51 16.61 -10.18
N ARG A 90 -4.23 17.01 -10.14
CA ARG A 90 -3.74 18.30 -9.61
C ARG A 90 -4.06 18.51 -8.11
N SER A 91 -4.33 17.43 -7.38
CA SER A 91 -4.63 17.45 -5.94
C SER A 91 -3.34 17.38 -5.11
N TYR A 92 -2.44 18.35 -5.25
CA TYR A 92 -1.10 18.32 -4.65
C TYR A 92 -1.10 18.14 -3.12
N ALA A 93 -2.10 18.69 -2.43
CA ALA A 93 -2.27 18.53 -0.98
C ALA A 93 -2.48 17.06 -0.56
N HIS A 94 -2.89 16.18 -1.47
CA HIS A 94 -3.16 14.78 -1.19
C HIS A 94 -1.97 13.86 -1.51
N VAL A 95 -0.89 14.38 -2.10
CA VAL A 95 0.34 13.62 -2.41
C VAL A 95 0.96 12.93 -1.19
N PRO A 96 0.96 13.54 0.02
CA PRO A 96 1.47 12.87 1.21
C PRO A 96 0.74 11.57 1.55
N PHE A 97 -0.55 11.42 1.24
CA PHE A 97 -1.34 10.25 1.62
C PHE A 97 -0.79 8.93 1.05
N PRO A 98 -0.62 8.75 -0.27
CA PRO A 98 -0.03 7.52 -0.80
C PRO A 98 1.43 7.34 -0.36
N LEU A 99 2.20 8.42 -0.15
CA LEU A 99 3.58 8.34 0.34
C LEU A 99 3.67 7.79 1.77
N LEU A 100 2.72 8.13 2.64
CA LEU A 100 2.64 7.59 4.00
C LEU A 100 2.45 6.06 4.04
N TYR A 101 1.85 5.47 3.00
CA TYR A 101 1.76 4.02 2.88
C TYR A 101 2.98 3.41 2.17
N LEU A 102 3.56 4.12 1.20
CA LEU A 102 4.74 3.68 0.47
C LEU A 102 5.98 3.59 1.36
N ALA A 103 6.23 4.62 2.18
CA ALA A 103 7.43 4.71 3.02
C ALA A 103 7.67 3.48 3.93
N PRO A 104 6.70 3.00 4.74
CA PRO A 104 6.93 1.83 5.58
C PRO A 104 7.11 0.53 4.76
N VAL A 105 6.50 0.42 3.58
CA VAL A 105 6.71 -0.73 2.67
C VAL A 105 8.13 -0.73 2.11
N ALA A 106 8.61 0.43 1.66
CA ALA A 106 9.97 0.58 1.16
C ALA A 106 11.01 0.31 2.26
N ALA A 107 10.76 0.80 3.48
CA ALA A 107 11.59 0.50 4.65
C ALA A 107 11.57 -0.99 5.01
N ALA A 108 10.40 -1.65 4.97
CA ALA A 108 10.30 -3.10 5.22
C ALA A 108 11.14 -3.91 4.23
N LEU A 109 11.08 -3.56 2.95
CA LEU A 109 11.90 -4.16 1.89
C LEU A 109 13.40 -3.91 2.08
N ALA A 110 13.79 -2.67 2.38
CA ALA A 110 15.20 -2.31 2.58
C ALA A 110 15.82 -3.01 3.81
N LEU A 111 15.01 -3.27 4.84
CA LEU A 111 15.41 -4.02 6.03
C LEU A 111 15.31 -5.54 5.86
N GLY A 112 14.66 -6.00 4.77
CA GLY A 112 14.50 -7.41 4.46
C GLY A 112 15.84 -8.10 4.23
N PRO A 113 15.86 -9.44 4.19
CA PRO A 113 17.08 -10.15 3.85
C PRO A 113 17.57 -9.62 2.50
N GLY A 114 18.74 -8.97 2.50
CA GLY A 114 19.42 -8.58 1.28
C GLY A 114 19.59 -9.86 0.46
N ILE A 115 18.86 -9.95 -0.64
CA ILE A 115 19.09 -10.97 -1.65
C ILE A 115 20.50 -10.81 -2.22
#